data_AF-A0A7R9K6B1-F1
#
_entry.id   AF-A0A7R9K6B1-F1
#
_cell.length_a   1.000
_cell.length_b   1.000
_cell.length_c   1.000
_cell.angle_alpha   90.00
_cell.angle_beta   90.00
_cell.angle_gamma   90.00
#
_symmetry.space_group_name_H-M   'P 1'
#
loop_
_entity.id
_entity.type
_entity.pdbx_description
1 polymer ?
#
loop_
_entity_poly.entity_id
_entity_poly.type
_entity_poly.pdbx_seq_one_letter_code
_entity_poly.pdbx_strand_id
1 'polypeptide(L)'
;MSHLQQFPGMLTLEAGIVVRKLANALVVLSSTAEDWEIEVRISVSKACTSLCMWVHAMYKYYFVNKSVAPKKATLATAKEELAITEKALAEAKARMKELTNLQKGVGLTDRKYIQVKSKDMLNNIPQMDFQIGLVSGLADEKERWKSTVASLGLTISNVIGDVLISAGAVAYLTPFTDKYRRGLLKEWLVIVGEVGVPHTVKCTPVATLGDPVTIRKWQLEGLPRDFLSTENAVLVFNSTRWPLFIDPQRQANRWIRNMGKASGLAISKLTDRDLLRSLESAVRFGKQCLIENVGTELDPALDSVLQKQVFRQAGTNVIKIGDSIVPYNEDFRLYITTKLPNPHYTPEVSIKVMVVNFALVPSGLQDQLLALVVMEERPDLEEARGALIVSSAQMRHELKEIEDRILYRLSVSEGSPVDDIDLINTLEASKVKSEEIKVLTSDLEQPKFPLTHLMAQQTTTRSYRPRSETHSNETTGLKDQV
;
A
#
# COMPACT_ATOMS: atom_id res chain seq x y z
N MET A 1 -69.56 63.14 -75.12
CA MET A 1 -70.06 64.50 -74.83
C MET A 1 -68.89 65.42 -74.54
N SER A 2 -68.19 65.85 -75.59
CA SER A 2 -67.15 66.87 -75.59
C SER A 2 -67.75 68.28 -75.66
N HIS A 3 -68.80 68.56 -74.86
CA HIS A 3 -69.47 69.86 -74.79
C HIS A 3 -70.01 70.22 -73.39
N LEU A 4 -69.47 69.64 -72.31
CA LEU A 4 -69.85 69.95 -70.92
C LEU A 4 -68.77 70.71 -70.13
N GLN A 5 -68.00 71.56 -70.82
CA GLN A 5 -66.92 72.37 -70.23
C GLN A 5 -67.31 73.84 -69.97
N GLN A 6 -68.59 74.21 -70.07
CA GLN A 6 -69.04 75.61 -69.90
C GLN A 6 -69.55 76.00 -68.50
N PHE A 7 -69.48 75.13 -67.47
CA PHE A 7 -69.84 75.51 -66.09
C PHE A 7 -68.94 74.83 -65.03
N PRO A 8 -67.78 75.42 -64.66
CA PRO A 8 -66.85 74.84 -63.68
C PRO A 8 -67.40 74.80 -62.24
N GLY A 9 -68.41 75.63 -61.93
CA GLY A 9 -68.99 75.74 -60.59
C GLY A 9 -69.98 74.62 -60.20
N MET A 10 -70.36 73.75 -61.13
CA MET A 10 -71.33 72.68 -60.85
C MET A 10 -70.68 71.37 -60.37
N LEU A 11 -69.38 71.18 -60.66
CA LEU A 11 -68.62 69.97 -60.32
C LEU A 11 -67.95 70.04 -58.94
N THR A 12 -67.91 71.23 -58.32
CA THR A 12 -67.28 71.49 -57.01
C THR A 12 -68.28 71.69 -55.88
N LEU A 13 -69.56 71.36 -56.10
CA LEU A 13 -70.57 71.41 -55.04
C LEU A 13 -70.28 70.32 -54.02
N GLU A 14 -69.73 70.70 -52.87
CA GLU A 14 -69.62 69.80 -51.72
C GLU A 14 -71.00 69.24 -51.37
N ALA A 15 -71.15 67.93 -51.56
CA ALA A 15 -72.41 67.20 -51.41
C ALA A 15 -73.02 67.30 -49.99
N GLY A 16 -72.31 67.88 -49.02
CA GLY A 16 -72.83 68.08 -47.66
C GLY A 16 -73.69 69.34 -47.49
N ILE A 17 -73.22 70.49 -47.99
CA ILE A 17 -73.82 71.81 -47.69
C ILE A 17 -74.94 72.14 -48.67
N VAL A 18 -74.74 71.83 -49.95
CA VAL A 18 -75.68 72.11 -51.05
C VAL A 18 -76.90 71.22 -50.96
N VAL A 19 -76.70 69.96 -50.56
CA VAL A 19 -77.77 68.95 -50.46
C VAL A 19 -78.71 69.23 -49.29
N ARG A 20 -78.24 69.74 -48.14
CA ARG A 20 -79.13 70.13 -47.03
C ARG A 20 -80.07 71.28 -47.41
N LYS A 21 -79.55 72.31 -48.08
CA LYS A 21 -80.36 73.46 -48.51
C LYS A 21 -81.33 73.08 -49.63
N LEU A 22 -80.90 72.30 -50.61
CA LEU A 22 -81.77 71.75 -51.67
C LEU A 22 -82.83 70.79 -51.10
N ALA A 23 -82.46 69.85 -50.23
CA ALA A 23 -83.41 68.90 -49.65
C ALA A 23 -84.46 69.59 -48.77
N ASN A 24 -84.07 70.57 -47.95
CA ASN A 24 -85.04 71.34 -47.17
C ASN A 24 -85.98 72.17 -48.06
N ALA A 25 -85.47 72.74 -49.17
CA ALA A 25 -86.31 73.43 -50.15
C ALA A 25 -87.24 72.46 -50.92
N LEU A 26 -86.78 71.25 -51.23
CA LEU A 26 -87.55 70.21 -51.90
C LEU A 26 -88.61 69.56 -50.99
N VAL A 27 -88.35 69.42 -49.69
CA VAL A 27 -89.35 68.97 -48.71
C VAL A 27 -90.52 69.95 -48.61
N VAL A 28 -90.24 71.25 -48.72
CA VAL A 28 -91.27 72.31 -48.76
C VAL A 28 -92.05 72.27 -50.09
N LEU A 29 -91.41 71.91 -51.21
CA LEU A 29 -92.08 71.74 -52.51
C LEU A 29 -92.87 70.43 -52.65
N SER A 30 -92.45 69.35 -51.98
CA SER A 30 -93.16 68.06 -52.01
C SER A 30 -94.44 68.04 -51.17
N SER A 31 -94.62 68.97 -50.23
CA SER A 31 -95.87 69.10 -49.47
C SER A 31 -97.01 69.78 -50.24
N THR A 32 -96.76 70.28 -51.46
CA THR A 32 -97.73 71.11 -52.23
C THR A 32 -97.92 70.68 -53.69
N ALA A 33 -97.46 69.50 -54.10
CA ALA A 33 -97.69 69.01 -55.46
C ALA A 33 -97.81 67.48 -55.46
N GLU A 34 -98.92 66.96 -55.95
CA GLU A 34 -99.26 65.52 -55.94
C GLU A 34 -98.72 64.75 -57.15
N ASP A 35 -98.03 65.40 -58.10
CA ASP A 35 -97.60 64.76 -59.36
C ASP A 35 -96.12 65.05 -59.70
N TRP A 36 -95.18 64.32 -59.09
CA TRP A 36 -93.77 64.26 -59.55
C TRP A 36 -93.43 62.91 -60.21
N GLU A 37 -94.30 62.42 -61.07
CA GLU A 37 -93.97 61.30 -61.97
C GLU A 37 -93.03 61.79 -63.09
N ILE A 38 -91.78 61.33 -63.00
CA ILE A 38 -90.64 61.72 -63.86
C ILE A 38 -90.87 61.31 -65.34
N GLU A 39 -91.84 60.45 -65.63
CA GLU A 39 -92.12 59.96 -66.99
C GLU A 39 -92.86 60.98 -67.88
N VAL A 40 -93.60 61.95 -67.33
CA VAL A 40 -94.50 62.82 -68.12
C VAL A 40 -93.79 64.03 -68.79
N ARG A 41 -92.52 64.33 -68.47
CA ARG A 41 -91.80 65.53 -68.97
C ARG A 41 -90.54 65.26 -69.81
N ILE A 42 -90.44 64.10 -70.45
CA ILE A 42 -89.30 63.76 -71.32
C ILE A 42 -89.36 64.52 -72.68
N SER A 43 -90.48 65.19 -73.01
CA SER A 43 -90.70 65.78 -74.34
C SER A 43 -90.26 67.25 -74.53
N VAL A 44 -89.75 67.96 -73.51
CA VAL A 44 -89.57 69.44 -73.61
C VAL A 44 -88.10 69.92 -73.65
N SER A 45 -87.09 69.14 -73.16
CA SER A 45 -85.64 69.36 -73.43
C SER A 45 -84.74 68.33 -72.72
N LYS A 46 -83.77 67.73 -73.44
CA LYS A 46 -82.78 66.78 -72.88
C LYS A 46 -81.95 67.37 -71.72
N ALA A 47 -81.68 68.68 -71.75
CA ALA A 47 -80.95 69.34 -70.67
C ALA A 47 -81.77 69.40 -69.38
N CYS A 48 -83.08 69.63 -69.49
CA CYS A 48 -83.98 69.73 -68.34
C CYS A 48 -84.18 68.35 -67.66
N THR A 49 -84.27 67.27 -68.44
CA THR A 49 -84.36 65.90 -67.92
C THR A 49 -83.12 65.51 -67.10
N SER A 50 -81.92 65.88 -67.57
CA SER A 50 -80.66 65.59 -66.85
C SER A 50 -80.58 66.30 -65.50
N LEU A 51 -81.16 67.50 -65.41
CA LEU A 51 -81.18 68.31 -64.19
C LEU A 51 -82.20 67.74 -63.17
N CYS A 52 -83.38 67.30 -63.62
CA CYS A 52 -84.34 66.61 -62.77
C CYS A 52 -83.81 65.27 -62.23
N MET A 53 -83.12 64.47 -63.06
CA MET A 53 -82.46 63.24 -62.61
C MET A 53 -81.36 63.52 -61.58
N TRP A 54 -80.57 64.57 -61.79
CA TRP A 54 -79.54 64.98 -60.83
C TRP A 54 -80.14 65.40 -59.49
N VAL A 55 -81.22 66.19 -59.50
CA VAL A 55 -81.93 66.60 -58.27
C VAL A 55 -82.52 65.39 -57.53
N HIS A 56 -83.15 64.46 -58.25
CA HIS A 56 -83.69 63.22 -57.65
C HIS A 56 -82.58 62.31 -57.09
N ALA A 57 -81.44 62.21 -57.78
CA ALA A 57 -80.27 61.47 -57.31
C ALA A 57 -79.65 62.13 -56.07
N MET A 58 -79.59 63.46 -56.00
CA MET A 58 -79.14 64.20 -54.82
C MET A 58 -80.08 64.06 -53.63
N TYR A 59 -81.39 64.02 -53.87
CA TYR A 59 -82.39 63.73 -52.83
C TYR A 59 -82.22 62.31 -52.25
N LYS A 60 -82.10 61.29 -53.11
CA LYS A 60 -81.82 59.91 -52.66
C LYS A 60 -80.48 59.79 -51.94
N TYR A 61 -79.43 60.45 -52.45
CA TYR A 61 -78.12 60.48 -51.83
C TYR A 61 -78.16 61.06 -50.41
N TYR A 62 -78.94 62.12 -50.16
CA TYR A 62 -79.08 62.72 -48.84
C TYR A 62 -79.55 61.72 -47.78
N PHE A 63 -80.65 61.01 -48.05
CA PHE A 63 -81.24 60.06 -47.09
C PHE A 63 -80.35 58.84 -46.86
N VAL A 64 -79.65 58.35 -47.89
CA VAL A 64 -78.66 57.28 -47.74
C VAL A 64 -77.42 57.78 -46.97
N ASN A 65 -76.93 58.98 -47.25
CA ASN A 65 -75.78 59.52 -46.56
C ASN A 65 -76.07 59.81 -45.08
N LYS A 66 -77.32 60.19 -44.73
CA LYS A 66 -77.75 60.34 -43.32
C LYS A 66 -77.64 59.05 -42.51
N SER A 67 -77.89 57.88 -43.12
CA SER A 67 -77.77 56.58 -42.44
C SER A 67 -76.36 55.98 -42.51
N VAL A 68 -75.57 56.33 -43.53
CA VAL A 68 -74.21 55.79 -43.74
C VAL A 68 -73.11 56.64 -43.07
N ALA A 69 -73.33 57.95 -42.86
CA ALA A 69 -72.39 58.83 -42.17
C ALA A 69 -71.95 58.32 -40.78
N PRO A 70 -72.86 57.89 -39.86
CA PRO A 70 -72.43 57.36 -38.57
C PRO A 70 -71.64 56.05 -38.71
N LYS A 71 -71.98 55.20 -39.69
CA LYS A 71 -71.27 53.93 -39.98
C LYS A 71 -69.87 54.16 -40.55
N LYS A 72 -69.68 55.22 -41.35
CA LYS A 72 -68.35 55.62 -41.84
C LYS A 72 -67.48 56.19 -40.73
N ALA A 73 -68.07 56.97 -39.81
CA ALA A 73 -67.37 57.49 -38.65
C ALA A 73 -66.92 56.35 -37.72
N THR A 74 -67.80 55.39 -37.39
CA THR A 74 -67.42 54.24 -36.55
C THR A 74 -66.42 53.30 -37.21
N LEU A 75 -66.47 53.15 -38.54
CA LEU A 75 -65.48 52.38 -39.29
C LEU A 75 -64.11 53.07 -39.32
N ALA A 76 -64.07 54.40 -39.38
CA ALA A 76 -62.82 55.16 -39.30
C ALA A 76 -62.18 55.01 -37.91
N THR A 77 -62.95 55.16 -36.83
CA THR A 77 -62.43 54.99 -35.47
C THR A 77 -61.95 53.55 -35.22
N ALA A 78 -62.71 52.54 -35.65
CA ALA A 78 -62.32 51.14 -35.51
C ALA A 78 -61.07 50.78 -36.33
N LYS A 79 -60.87 51.41 -37.51
CA LYS A 79 -59.65 51.22 -38.31
C LYS A 79 -58.43 51.85 -37.65
N GLU A 80 -58.59 53.00 -37.02
CA GLU A 80 -57.51 53.66 -36.29
C GLU A 80 -57.09 52.85 -35.05
N GLU A 81 -58.07 52.33 -34.29
CA GLU A 81 -57.83 51.40 -33.17
C GLU A 81 -57.17 50.09 -33.63
N LEU A 82 -57.59 49.53 -34.76
CA LEU A 82 -56.96 48.34 -35.35
C LEU A 82 -55.49 48.61 -35.71
N ALA A 83 -55.19 49.75 -36.34
CA ALA A 83 -53.82 50.09 -36.72
C ALA A 83 -52.90 50.25 -35.50
N ILE A 84 -53.42 50.84 -34.41
CA ILE A 84 -52.68 50.99 -33.14
C ILE A 84 -52.42 49.61 -32.51
N THR A 85 -53.44 48.75 -32.46
CA THR A 85 -53.33 47.41 -31.85
C THR A 85 -52.46 46.46 -32.67
N GLU A 86 -52.51 46.51 -34.00
CA GLU A 86 -51.63 45.73 -34.89
C GLU A 86 -50.17 46.14 -34.74
N LYS A 87 -49.90 47.45 -34.62
CA LYS A 87 -48.54 47.95 -34.37
C LYS A 87 -48.00 47.46 -33.01
N ALA A 88 -48.80 47.57 -31.94
CA ALA A 88 -48.42 47.07 -30.62
C ALA A 88 -48.20 45.54 -30.62
N LEU A 89 -49.01 44.79 -31.36
CA LEU A 89 -48.87 43.34 -31.50
C LEU A 89 -47.62 42.95 -32.30
N ALA A 90 -47.28 43.69 -33.36
CA ALA A 90 -46.05 43.48 -34.11
C ALA A 90 -44.80 43.74 -33.25
N GLU A 91 -44.80 44.81 -32.46
CA GLU A 91 -43.72 45.13 -31.52
C GLU A 91 -43.59 44.05 -30.42
N ALA A 92 -44.72 43.58 -29.86
CA ALA A 92 -44.72 42.50 -28.87
C ALA A 92 -44.20 41.17 -29.46
N LYS A 93 -44.60 40.82 -30.69
CA LYS A 93 -44.08 39.62 -31.39
C LYS A 93 -42.59 39.72 -31.68
N ALA A 94 -42.09 40.90 -32.07
CA ALA A 94 -40.66 41.12 -32.28
C ALA A 94 -39.85 40.93 -31.00
N ARG A 95 -40.30 41.55 -29.88
CA ARG A 95 -39.68 41.36 -28.55
C ARG A 95 -39.72 39.89 -28.10
N MET A 96 -40.82 39.18 -28.32
CA MET A 96 -40.91 37.75 -27.99
C MET A 96 -39.94 36.91 -28.83
N LYS A 97 -39.74 37.24 -30.11
CA LYS A 97 -38.77 36.56 -30.97
C LYS A 97 -37.33 36.82 -30.53
N GLU A 98 -37.01 38.03 -30.10
CA GLU A 98 -35.70 38.37 -29.52
C GLU A 98 -35.46 37.62 -28.20
N LEU A 99 -36.43 37.64 -27.28
CA LEU A 99 -36.33 36.92 -26.01
C LEU A 99 -36.20 35.40 -26.20
N THR A 100 -36.93 34.81 -27.15
CA THR A 100 -36.81 33.37 -27.43
C THR A 100 -35.47 33.03 -28.10
N ASN A 101 -34.92 33.91 -28.93
CA ASN A 101 -33.58 33.73 -29.49
C ASN A 101 -32.48 33.87 -28.42
N LEU A 102 -32.62 34.85 -27.51
CA LEU A 102 -31.75 35.01 -26.34
C LEU A 102 -31.83 33.79 -25.44
N GLN A 103 -33.02 33.29 -25.13
CA GLN A 103 -33.21 32.10 -24.29
C GLN A 103 -32.59 30.84 -24.93
N LYS A 104 -32.73 30.67 -26.26
CA LYS A 104 -32.05 29.60 -27.01
C LYS A 104 -30.53 29.78 -26.98
N GLY A 105 -30.03 31.01 -27.14
CA GLY A 105 -28.61 31.34 -27.06
C GLY A 105 -28.01 31.03 -25.70
N VAL A 106 -28.67 31.46 -24.62
CA VAL A 106 -28.28 31.18 -23.22
C VAL A 106 -28.31 29.67 -22.96
N GLY A 107 -29.38 28.97 -23.34
CA GLY A 107 -29.47 27.51 -23.15
C GLY A 107 -28.42 26.71 -23.94
N LEU A 108 -27.98 27.20 -25.11
CA LEU A 108 -26.88 26.61 -25.87
C LEU A 108 -25.52 26.87 -25.21
N THR A 109 -25.31 28.07 -24.68
CA THR A 109 -24.09 28.45 -23.94
C THR A 109 -23.99 27.67 -22.64
N ASP A 110 -25.08 27.54 -21.88
CA ASP A 110 -25.13 26.76 -20.64
C ASP A 110 -24.86 25.28 -20.91
N ARG A 111 -25.46 24.71 -21.97
CA ARG A 111 -25.18 23.32 -22.37
C ARG A 111 -23.71 23.12 -22.75
N LYS A 112 -23.13 24.03 -23.54
CA LYS A 112 -21.70 23.96 -23.90
C LYS A 112 -20.81 24.12 -22.68
N TYR A 113 -21.11 25.04 -21.77
CA TYR A 113 -20.37 25.25 -20.53
C TYR A 113 -20.42 24.00 -19.63
N ILE A 114 -21.61 23.43 -19.43
CA ILE A 114 -21.79 22.19 -18.65
C ILE A 114 -21.04 21.04 -19.32
N GLN A 115 -21.10 20.91 -20.64
CA GLN A 115 -20.44 19.82 -21.37
C GLN A 115 -18.91 19.93 -21.38
N VAL A 116 -18.35 21.14 -21.48
CA VAL A 116 -16.90 21.37 -21.38
C VAL A 116 -16.44 21.10 -19.96
N LYS A 117 -17.11 21.68 -18.95
CA LYS A 117 -16.75 21.50 -17.54
C LYS A 117 -16.93 20.06 -17.06
N SER A 118 -17.94 19.35 -17.56
CA SER A 118 -18.14 17.93 -17.25
C SER A 118 -17.09 17.05 -17.93
N LYS A 119 -16.71 17.33 -19.17
CA LYS A 119 -15.60 16.62 -19.85
C LYS A 119 -14.26 16.89 -19.17
N ASP A 120 -13.96 18.13 -18.81
CA ASP A 120 -12.74 18.46 -18.10
C ASP A 120 -12.69 17.79 -16.72
N MET A 121 -13.80 17.79 -15.96
CA MET A 121 -13.86 17.03 -14.70
C MET A 121 -13.71 15.52 -14.94
N LEU A 122 -14.47 14.93 -15.87
CA LEU A 122 -14.41 13.48 -16.15
C LEU A 122 -13.02 13.03 -16.59
N ASN A 123 -12.30 13.84 -17.35
CA ASN A 123 -10.94 13.54 -17.79
C ASN A 123 -9.92 13.66 -16.64
N ASN A 124 -10.18 14.53 -15.66
CA ASN A 124 -9.27 14.79 -14.54
C ASN A 124 -9.55 13.94 -13.29
N ILE A 125 -10.74 13.33 -13.15
CA ILE A 125 -11.08 12.40 -12.06
C ILE A 125 -10.06 11.25 -11.93
N PRO A 126 -9.72 10.49 -12.99
CA PRO A 126 -8.76 9.40 -12.86
C PRO A 126 -7.35 9.88 -12.47
N GLN A 127 -6.96 11.09 -12.91
CA GLN A 127 -5.70 11.70 -12.47
C GLN A 127 -5.74 12.12 -11.00
N MET A 128 -6.87 12.65 -10.52
CA MET A 128 -7.05 12.98 -9.11
C MET A 128 -7.04 11.73 -8.22
N ASP A 129 -7.73 10.67 -8.61
CA ASP A 129 -7.73 9.40 -7.86
C ASP A 129 -6.31 8.82 -7.76
N PHE A 130 -5.54 8.89 -8.85
CA PHE A 130 -4.14 8.48 -8.89
C PHE A 130 -3.26 9.35 -7.97
N GLN A 131 -3.43 10.67 -8.00
CA GLN A 131 -2.70 11.59 -7.12
C GLN A 131 -3.01 11.34 -5.65
N ILE A 132 -4.27 11.12 -5.30
CA ILE A 132 -4.71 10.81 -3.94
C ILE A 132 -4.11 9.48 -3.48
N GLY A 133 -4.15 8.44 -4.34
CA GLY A 133 -3.52 7.15 -4.09
C GLY A 133 -2.03 7.28 -3.81
N LEU A 134 -1.29 7.99 -4.65
CA LEU A 134 0.15 8.23 -4.50
C LEU A 134 0.48 8.95 -3.19
N VAL A 135 -0.22 10.06 -2.89
CA VAL A 135 0.02 10.85 -1.69
C VAL A 135 -0.29 10.03 -0.44
N SER A 136 -1.37 9.25 -0.45
CA SER A 136 -1.73 8.39 0.68
C SER A 136 -0.70 7.26 0.90
N GLY A 137 -0.27 6.57 -0.17
CA GLY A 137 0.73 5.51 -0.06
C GLY A 137 2.09 6.02 0.41
N LEU A 138 2.54 7.16 -0.12
CA LEU A 138 3.78 7.82 0.33
C LEU A 138 3.68 8.37 1.76
N ALA A 139 2.49 8.79 2.20
CA ALA A 139 2.29 9.23 3.59
C ALA A 139 2.45 8.06 4.57
N ASP A 140 1.83 6.90 4.28
CA ASP A 140 1.97 5.68 5.07
C ASP A 140 3.44 5.21 5.12
N GLU A 141 4.12 5.23 3.98
CA GLU A 141 5.54 4.87 3.86
C GLU A 141 6.44 5.83 4.66
N LYS A 142 6.17 7.13 4.59
CA LYS A 142 6.89 8.15 5.38
C LYS A 142 6.75 7.93 6.88
N GLU A 143 5.55 7.61 7.38
CA GLU A 143 5.36 7.32 8.80
C GLU A 143 6.11 6.08 9.25
N ARG A 144 6.11 5.02 8.43
CA ARG A 144 6.86 3.79 8.68
C ARG A 144 8.36 4.04 8.72
N TRP A 145 8.91 4.76 7.74
CA TRP A 145 10.33 5.11 7.73
C TRP A 145 10.68 5.97 8.94
N LYS A 146 9.83 6.92 9.33
CA LYS A 146 10.04 7.71 10.54
C LYS A 146 10.08 6.84 11.80
N SER A 147 9.17 5.87 11.94
CA SER A 147 9.16 4.90 13.04
C SER A 147 10.41 4.01 13.01
N THR A 148 10.82 3.56 11.83
CA THR A 148 11.99 2.70 11.62
C THR A 148 13.30 3.44 11.92
N VAL A 149 13.41 4.71 11.52
CA VAL A 149 14.55 5.56 11.86
C VAL A 149 14.61 5.80 13.38
N ALA A 150 13.45 6.00 14.03
CA ALA A 150 13.41 6.15 15.48
C ALA A 150 13.84 4.85 16.21
N SER A 151 13.36 3.69 15.78
CA SER A 151 13.75 2.40 16.37
C SER A 151 15.23 2.07 16.10
N LEU A 152 15.72 2.30 14.88
CA LEU A 152 17.13 2.16 14.54
C LEU A 152 18.01 3.12 15.35
N GLY A 153 17.55 4.35 15.60
CA GLY A 153 18.25 5.30 16.46
C GLY A 153 18.44 4.77 17.89
N LEU A 154 17.40 4.15 18.46
CA LEU A 154 17.49 3.47 19.76
C LEU A 154 18.43 2.25 19.69
N THR A 155 18.30 1.42 18.67
CA THR A 155 19.17 0.24 18.47
C THR A 155 20.63 0.63 18.31
N ILE A 156 20.95 1.69 17.55
CA ILE A 156 22.32 2.20 17.37
C ILE A 156 22.89 2.70 18.71
N SER A 157 22.08 3.33 19.55
CA SER A 157 22.52 3.72 20.89
C SER A 157 22.82 2.49 21.75
N ASN A 158 21.93 1.50 21.75
CA ASN A 158 21.99 0.32 22.62
C ASN A 158 22.96 -0.77 22.14
N VAL A 159 23.34 -0.77 20.86
CA VAL A 159 24.17 -1.83 20.25
C VAL A 159 25.50 -1.99 20.97
N ILE A 160 26.05 -0.90 21.54
CA ILE A 160 27.33 -0.92 22.24
C ILE A 160 27.25 -1.86 23.45
N GLY A 161 26.22 -1.71 24.30
CA GLY A 161 26.02 -2.59 25.44
C GLY A 161 25.60 -4.01 25.04
N ASP A 162 24.74 -4.13 24.02
CA ASP A 162 24.26 -5.44 23.56
C ASP A 162 25.39 -6.30 22.99
N VAL A 163 26.27 -5.70 22.18
CA VAL A 163 27.46 -6.35 21.62
C VAL A 163 28.49 -6.62 22.71
N LEU A 164 28.67 -5.72 23.69
CA LEU A 164 29.61 -5.95 24.80
C LEU A 164 29.23 -7.20 25.61
N ILE A 165 27.96 -7.32 26.00
CA ILE A 165 27.45 -8.50 26.72
C ILE A 165 27.59 -9.76 25.86
N SER A 166 27.24 -9.67 24.57
CA SER A 166 27.32 -10.80 23.65
C SER A 166 28.75 -11.24 23.37
N ALA A 167 29.70 -10.31 23.26
CA ALA A 167 31.12 -10.60 23.11
C ALA A 167 31.69 -11.25 24.37
N GLY A 168 31.30 -10.76 25.56
CA GLY A 168 31.61 -11.41 26.83
C GLY A 168 31.05 -12.84 26.90
N ALA A 169 29.84 -13.05 26.37
CA ALA A 169 29.22 -14.36 26.27
C ALA A 169 30.01 -15.34 25.39
N VAL A 170 30.42 -14.89 24.20
CA VAL A 170 31.25 -15.69 23.27
C VAL A 170 32.62 -16.00 23.90
N ALA A 171 33.19 -15.05 24.65
CA ALA A 171 34.51 -15.23 25.26
C ALA A 171 34.51 -16.20 26.44
N TYR A 172 33.50 -16.13 27.32
CA TYR A 172 33.56 -16.72 28.66
C TYR A 172 32.42 -17.67 29.01
N LEU A 173 31.22 -17.55 28.43
CA LEU A 173 30.05 -18.28 28.96
C LEU A 173 30.00 -19.76 28.56
N THR A 174 30.57 -20.12 27.40
CA THR A 174 30.37 -21.45 26.82
C THR A 174 30.81 -22.66 27.66
N PRO A 175 31.80 -22.58 28.57
CA PRO A 175 32.14 -23.72 29.44
C PRO A 175 31.15 -23.93 30.60
N PHE A 176 30.35 -22.92 30.95
CA PHE A 176 29.52 -22.95 32.16
C PHE A 176 28.14 -23.56 31.91
N THR A 177 27.49 -23.99 33.00
CA THR A 177 26.11 -24.49 33.01
C THR A 177 25.10 -23.35 32.91
N ASP A 178 23.90 -23.65 32.41
CA ASP A 178 22.83 -22.67 32.20
C ASP A 178 22.56 -21.79 33.43
N LYS A 179 22.32 -22.39 34.60
CA LYS A 179 22.05 -21.67 35.85
C LYS A 179 23.14 -20.65 36.18
N TYR A 180 24.41 -21.02 36.00
CA TYR A 180 25.53 -20.11 36.25
C TYR A 180 25.58 -18.99 35.21
N ARG A 181 25.38 -19.30 33.91
CA ARG A 181 25.32 -18.29 32.84
C ARG A 181 24.24 -17.24 33.08
N ARG A 182 23.03 -17.66 33.46
CA ARG A 182 21.93 -16.72 33.74
C ARG A 182 22.22 -15.83 34.95
N GLY A 183 22.86 -16.37 35.98
CA GLY A 183 23.34 -15.59 37.13
C GLY A 183 24.35 -14.54 36.69
N LEU A 184 25.38 -14.97 35.95
CA LEU A 184 26.47 -14.09 35.51
C LEU A 184 25.98 -13.01 34.54
N LEU A 185 25.13 -13.35 33.57
CA LEU A 185 24.52 -12.37 32.66
C LEU A 185 23.68 -11.33 33.40
N LYS A 186 22.95 -11.75 34.45
CA LYS A 186 22.16 -10.82 35.27
C LYS A 186 23.07 -9.84 36.01
N GLU A 187 24.16 -10.33 36.59
CA GLU A 187 25.15 -9.49 37.26
C GLU A 187 25.83 -8.53 36.28
N TRP A 188 26.22 -9.01 35.10
CA TRP A 188 26.81 -8.16 34.06
C TRP A 188 25.87 -7.05 33.62
N LEU A 189 24.58 -7.34 33.41
CA LEU A 189 23.58 -6.34 33.04
C LEU A 189 23.39 -5.28 34.15
N VAL A 190 23.46 -5.67 35.42
CA VAL A 190 23.42 -4.71 36.55
C VAL A 190 24.61 -3.76 36.47
N ILE A 191 25.82 -4.28 36.30
CA ILE A 191 27.05 -3.46 36.22
C ILE A 191 27.01 -2.53 35.00
N VAL A 192 26.61 -3.05 33.83
CA VAL A 192 26.48 -2.25 32.60
C VAL A 192 25.47 -1.11 32.79
N GLY A 193 24.38 -1.36 33.51
CA GLY A 193 23.41 -0.34 33.90
C GLY A 193 23.97 0.70 34.87
N GLU A 194 24.71 0.28 35.90
CA GLU A 194 25.34 1.18 36.88
C GLU A 194 26.40 2.09 36.27
N VAL A 195 27.18 1.59 35.32
CA VAL A 195 28.19 2.37 34.57
C VAL A 195 27.55 3.33 33.57
N GLY A 196 26.26 3.15 33.26
CA GLY A 196 25.52 4.00 32.33
C GLY A 196 25.78 3.68 30.85
N VAL A 197 26.16 2.44 30.53
CA VAL A 197 26.30 2.00 29.13
C VAL A 197 24.91 1.71 28.56
N PRO A 198 24.50 2.37 27.46
CA PRO A 198 23.20 2.11 26.83
C PRO A 198 23.12 0.67 26.33
N HIS A 199 22.00 0.00 26.63
CA HIS A 199 21.75 -1.38 26.27
C HIS A 199 20.26 -1.66 26.20
N THR A 200 19.87 -2.69 25.47
CA THR A 200 18.49 -3.14 25.38
C THR A 200 18.07 -3.84 26.67
N VAL A 201 16.87 -3.53 27.15
CA VAL A 201 16.31 -4.15 28.36
C VAL A 201 16.21 -5.67 28.17
N LYS A 202 16.84 -6.44 29.06
CA LYS A 202 16.94 -7.91 28.98
C LYS A 202 17.65 -8.41 27.70
N CYS A 203 18.71 -7.74 27.28
CA CYS A 203 19.58 -8.22 26.21
C CYS A 203 20.05 -9.67 26.48
N THR A 204 19.99 -10.51 25.44
CA THR A 204 20.53 -11.88 25.48
C THR A 204 21.39 -12.13 24.25
N PRO A 205 22.43 -12.97 24.34
CA PRO A 205 23.29 -13.26 23.20
C PRO A 205 22.52 -13.82 22.00
N VAL A 206 21.47 -14.61 22.25
CA VAL A 206 20.60 -15.17 21.20
C VAL A 206 19.79 -14.07 20.49
N ALA A 207 19.30 -13.07 21.22
CA ALA A 207 18.55 -11.97 20.60
C ALA A 207 19.46 -11.02 19.80
N THR A 208 20.70 -10.83 20.23
CA THR A 208 21.66 -9.91 19.59
C THR A 208 22.38 -10.55 18.40
N LEU A 209 22.81 -11.82 18.53
CA LEU A 209 23.65 -12.50 17.54
C LEU A 209 22.91 -13.61 16.76
N GLY A 210 21.73 -14.01 17.22
CA GLY A 210 20.99 -15.12 16.65
C GLY A 210 20.10 -14.70 15.49
N ASP A 211 20.21 -15.42 14.37
CA ASP A 211 19.27 -15.33 13.26
C ASP A 211 18.22 -16.47 13.35
N PRO A 212 16.91 -16.17 13.45
CA PRO A 212 15.87 -17.18 13.57
C PRO A 212 15.84 -18.22 12.45
N VAL A 213 16.17 -17.82 11.20
CA VAL A 213 16.19 -18.73 10.05
C VAL A 213 17.34 -19.73 10.18
N THR A 214 18.52 -19.24 10.51
CA THR A 214 19.71 -20.05 10.74
C THR A 214 19.53 -20.98 11.93
N ILE A 215 18.94 -20.50 13.03
CA ILE A 215 18.60 -21.34 14.18
C ILE A 215 17.64 -22.46 13.78
N ARG A 216 16.60 -22.14 12.98
CA ARG A 216 15.66 -23.15 12.48
C ARG A 216 16.36 -24.18 11.60
N LYS A 217 17.27 -23.75 10.73
CA LYS A 217 18.09 -24.64 9.90
C LYS A 217 18.90 -25.61 10.77
N TRP A 218 19.57 -25.14 11.81
CA TRP A 218 20.31 -26.01 12.72
C TRP A 218 19.42 -27.02 13.44
N GLN A 219 18.21 -26.62 13.84
CA GLN A 219 17.23 -27.53 14.46
C GLN A 219 16.78 -28.63 13.49
N LEU A 220 16.59 -28.31 12.21
CA LEU A 220 16.31 -29.31 11.17
C LEU A 220 17.49 -30.25 10.94
N GLU A 221 18.72 -29.75 11.10
CA GLU A 221 19.95 -30.55 11.06
C GLU A 221 20.19 -31.33 12.37
N GLY A 222 19.29 -31.25 13.36
CA GLY A 222 19.33 -32.05 14.58
C GLY A 222 19.94 -31.35 15.80
N LEU A 223 20.08 -30.02 15.77
CA LEU A 223 20.34 -29.25 17.00
C LEU A 223 19.15 -29.40 17.96
N PRO A 224 19.39 -29.74 19.24
CA PRO A 224 18.32 -29.77 20.23
C PRO A 224 17.64 -28.41 20.40
N ARG A 225 16.34 -28.44 20.70
CA ARG A 225 15.47 -27.25 20.72
C ARG A 225 15.38 -26.56 22.08
N ASP A 226 16.20 -26.97 23.03
CA ASP A 226 16.34 -26.27 24.30
C ASP A 226 17.13 -24.96 24.15
N PHE A 227 16.95 -24.09 25.13
CA PHE A 227 17.56 -22.76 25.13
C PHE A 227 19.10 -22.84 25.16
N LEU A 228 19.67 -23.74 25.96
CA LEU A 228 21.12 -23.86 26.14
C LEU A 228 21.82 -24.34 24.86
N SER A 229 21.27 -25.35 24.18
CA SER A 229 21.79 -25.82 22.90
C SER A 229 21.71 -24.74 21.82
N THR A 230 20.60 -23.98 21.77
CA THR A 230 20.45 -22.85 20.84
C THR A 230 21.46 -21.74 21.13
N GLU A 231 21.63 -21.36 22.39
CA GLU A 231 22.62 -20.36 22.82
C GLU A 231 24.05 -20.81 22.48
N ASN A 232 24.39 -22.06 22.78
CA ASN A 232 25.69 -22.64 22.43
C ASN A 232 25.96 -22.56 20.92
N ALA A 233 24.98 -22.91 20.08
CA ALA A 233 25.12 -22.81 18.63
C ALA A 233 25.40 -21.36 18.21
N VAL A 234 24.59 -20.40 18.66
CA VAL A 234 24.79 -18.97 18.35
C VAL A 234 26.18 -18.49 18.77
N LEU A 235 26.63 -18.83 19.98
CA LEU A 235 27.94 -18.41 20.48
C LEU A 235 29.10 -19.04 19.70
N VAL A 236 28.96 -20.30 19.30
CA VAL A 236 29.98 -21.02 18.51
C VAL A 236 30.14 -20.42 17.12
N PHE A 237 29.04 -20.14 16.43
CA PHE A 237 29.09 -19.60 15.07
C PHE A 237 29.58 -18.15 15.00
N ASN A 238 29.48 -17.40 16.10
CA ASN A 238 30.03 -16.06 16.23
C ASN A 238 31.44 -16.03 16.86
N SER A 239 32.04 -17.19 17.12
CA SER A 239 33.39 -17.30 17.68
C SER A 239 34.45 -17.39 16.59
N THR A 240 35.61 -16.80 16.84
CA THR A 240 36.80 -16.96 16.00
C THR A 240 37.61 -18.21 16.36
N ARG A 241 37.44 -18.76 17.56
CA ARG A 241 38.15 -19.97 18.04
C ARG A 241 37.38 -21.23 17.68
N TRP A 242 38.09 -22.32 17.41
CA TRP A 242 37.44 -23.59 17.10
C TRP A 242 36.76 -24.19 18.33
N PRO A 243 35.51 -24.67 18.21
CA PRO A 243 34.76 -25.24 19.32
C PRO A 243 35.24 -26.65 19.67
N LEU A 244 35.44 -26.87 20.97
CA LEU A 244 35.56 -28.18 21.60
C LEU A 244 34.30 -28.43 22.43
N PHE A 245 33.44 -29.32 21.94
CA PHE A 245 32.21 -29.70 22.61
C PHE A 245 32.46 -30.80 23.65
N ILE A 246 32.11 -30.51 24.89
CA ILE A 246 31.92 -31.49 25.96
C ILE A 246 30.55 -32.12 25.75
N ASP A 247 30.50 -33.27 25.09
CA ASP A 247 29.26 -33.89 24.58
C ASP A 247 29.21 -35.39 24.91
N PRO A 248 28.93 -35.76 26.17
CA PRO A 248 28.86 -37.16 26.58
C PRO A 248 27.74 -37.93 25.88
N GLN A 249 26.64 -37.24 25.55
CA GLN A 249 25.46 -37.82 24.90
C GLN A 249 25.53 -37.83 23.36
N ARG A 250 26.59 -37.26 22.77
CA ARG A 250 26.82 -37.17 21.32
C ARG A 250 25.74 -36.38 20.55
N GLN A 251 25.09 -35.42 21.20
CA GLN A 251 24.08 -34.56 20.57
C GLN A 251 24.71 -33.57 19.59
N ALA A 252 25.75 -32.84 20.01
CA ALA A 252 26.49 -31.93 19.15
C ALA A 252 27.19 -32.69 18.01
N ASN A 253 27.77 -33.85 18.30
CA ASN A 253 28.39 -34.71 17.29
C ASN A 253 27.42 -35.08 16.15
N ARG A 254 26.20 -35.51 16.49
CA ARG A 254 25.15 -35.85 15.51
C ARG A 254 24.73 -34.63 14.70
N TRP A 255 24.53 -33.49 15.35
CA TRP A 255 24.18 -32.23 14.69
C TRP A 255 25.24 -31.80 13.66
N ILE A 256 26.52 -31.78 14.04
CA ILE A 256 27.63 -31.40 13.14
C ILE A 256 27.73 -32.36 11.94
N ARG A 257 27.54 -33.66 12.16
CA ARG A 257 27.51 -34.67 11.10
C ARG A 257 26.40 -34.42 10.08
N ASN A 258 25.21 -34.07 10.55
CA ASN A 258 24.07 -33.77 9.69
C ASN A 258 24.28 -32.47 8.90
N MET A 259 24.75 -31.41 9.57
CA MET A 259 25.06 -30.13 8.93
C MET A 259 26.11 -30.29 7.82
N GLY A 260 27.18 -31.05 8.09
CA GLY A 260 28.25 -31.29 7.12
C GLY A 260 27.94 -32.32 6.04
N LYS A 261 26.76 -32.96 6.05
CA LYS A 261 26.42 -34.06 5.14
C LYS A 261 26.36 -33.62 3.68
N ALA A 262 25.82 -32.43 3.40
CA ALA A 262 25.71 -31.89 2.04
C ALA A 262 27.05 -31.38 1.49
N SER A 263 27.90 -30.81 2.35
CA SER A 263 29.19 -30.21 1.95
C SER A 263 30.37 -31.19 1.95
N GLY A 264 30.19 -32.39 2.52
CA GLY A 264 31.24 -33.40 2.67
C GLY A 264 32.12 -33.14 3.89
N LEU A 265 31.67 -33.61 5.07
CA LEU A 265 32.40 -33.55 6.33
C LEU A 265 33.54 -34.59 6.39
N ALA A 266 34.75 -34.14 6.67
CA ALA A 266 35.88 -35.00 7.00
C ALA A 266 35.84 -35.40 8.47
N ILE A 267 35.67 -36.69 8.78
CA ILE A 267 35.60 -37.20 10.15
C ILE A 267 36.91 -37.94 10.46
N SER A 268 37.53 -37.63 11.60
CA SER A 268 38.77 -38.28 12.02
C SER A 268 38.86 -38.37 13.55
N LYS A 269 39.75 -39.22 14.06
CA LYS A 269 40.09 -39.32 15.49
C LYS A 269 41.58 -39.01 15.68
N LEU A 270 41.97 -38.62 16.89
CA LEU A 270 43.39 -38.40 17.22
C LEU A 270 44.25 -39.66 17.08
N THR A 271 43.65 -40.84 17.15
CA THR A 271 44.34 -42.13 16.98
C THR A 271 44.58 -42.50 15.50
N ASP A 272 43.98 -41.78 14.56
CA ASP A 272 44.02 -42.14 13.15
C ASP A 272 45.36 -41.73 12.52
N ARG A 273 46.07 -42.67 11.89
CA ARG A 273 47.38 -42.41 11.26
C ARG A 273 47.30 -41.39 10.11
N ASP A 274 46.13 -41.27 9.49
CA ASP A 274 45.88 -40.36 8.36
C ASP A 274 45.23 -39.02 8.79
N LEU A 275 45.13 -38.73 10.09
CA LEU A 275 44.52 -37.50 10.60
C LEU A 275 45.09 -36.24 9.93
N LEU A 276 46.42 -36.09 9.93
CA LEU A 276 47.07 -34.91 9.35
C LEU A 276 46.80 -34.81 7.85
N ARG A 277 46.84 -35.92 7.10
CA ARG A 277 46.54 -35.92 5.67
C ARG A 277 45.08 -35.57 5.38
N SER A 278 44.15 -36.08 6.17
CA SER A 278 42.72 -35.73 6.11
C SER A 278 42.51 -34.24 6.35
N LEU A 279 43.18 -33.70 7.37
CA LEU A 279 43.13 -32.29 7.74
C LEU A 279 43.75 -31.38 6.68
N GLU A 280 44.91 -31.73 6.12
CA GLU A 280 45.55 -31.02 5.01
C GLU A 280 44.59 -30.91 3.80
N SER A 281 43.93 -32.01 3.45
CA SER A 281 42.94 -32.04 2.37
C SER A 281 41.73 -31.15 2.71
N ALA A 282 41.21 -31.24 3.94
CA ALA A 282 40.08 -30.43 4.37
C ALA A 282 40.41 -28.92 4.33
N VAL A 283 41.58 -28.52 4.82
CA VAL A 283 42.06 -27.13 4.80
C VAL A 283 42.24 -26.62 3.37
N ARG A 284 42.84 -27.43 2.49
CA ARG A 284 43.05 -27.05 1.08
C ARG A 284 41.74 -26.78 0.34
N PHE A 285 40.74 -27.60 0.57
CA PHE A 285 39.46 -27.53 -0.14
C PHE A 285 38.35 -26.79 0.62
N GLY A 286 38.64 -26.22 1.79
CA GLY A 286 37.63 -25.54 2.61
C GLY A 286 36.55 -26.46 3.17
N LYS A 287 36.83 -27.76 3.33
CA LYS A 287 35.86 -28.72 3.86
C LYS A 287 35.77 -28.63 5.38
N GLN A 288 34.59 -28.90 5.91
CA GLN A 288 34.41 -29.01 7.35
C GLN A 288 35.11 -30.28 7.87
N CYS A 289 35.73 -30.20 9.05
CA CYS A 289 36.40 -31.32 9.70
C CYS A 289 35.88 -31.52 11.13
N LEU A 290 35.60 -32.76 11.51
CA LEU A 290 35.18 -33.17 12.85
C LEU A 290 36.19 -34.15 13.44
N ILE A 291 36.84 -33.74 14.55
CA ILE A 291 37.72 -34.61 15.33
C ILE A 291 36.94 -35.18 16.52
N GLU A 292 36.85 -36.50 16.60
CA GLU A 292 36.03 -37.18 17.61
C GLU A 292 36.85 -37.82 18.72
N ASN A 293 36.25 -37.86 19.91
CA ASN A 293 36.78 -38.55 21.10
C ASN A 293 38.11 -37.97 21.57
N VAL A 294 38.25 -36.65 21.51
CA VAL A 294 39.43 -35.99 22.05
C VAL A 294 39.46 -36.16 23.56
N GLY A 295 40.64 -36.51 24.08
CA GLY A 295 40.88 -36.63 25.53
C GLY A 295 41.05 -35.27 26.19
N THR A 296 41.87 -35.24 27.24
CA THR A 296 42.31 -34.01 27.92
C THR A 296 43.47 -33.32 27.20
N GLU A 297 44.23 -34.08 26.41
CA GLU A 297 45.39 -33.59 25.65
C GLU A 297 45.06 -33.47 24.16
N LEU A 298 45.57 -32.41 23.54
CA LEU A 298 45.52 -32.17 22.11
C LEU A 298 46.91 -32.43 21.51
N ASP A 299 46.95 -33.02 20.31
CA ASP A 299 48.20 -33.24 19.60
C ASP A 299 48.82 -31.89 19.19
N PRO A 300 50.07 -31.59 19.60
CA PRO A 300 50.77 -30.36 19.22
C PRO A 300 50.88 -30.16 17.69
N ALA A 301 50.81 -31.22 16.89
CA ALA A 301 50.80 -31.11 15.43
C ALA A 301 49.60 -30.31 14.88
N LEU A 302 48.53 -30.15 15.68
CA LEU A 302 47.35 -29.37 15.33
C LEU A 302 47.46 -27.89 15.71
N ASP A 303 48.47 -27.48 16.48
CA ASP A 303 48.56 -26.14 17.07
C ASP A 303 48.49 -25.02 16.02
N SER A 304 49.12 -25.22 14.87
CA SER A 304 49.08 -24.25 13.78
C SER A 304 47.65 -24.00 13.28
N VAL A 305 46.85 -25.06 13.14
CA VAL A 305 45.44 -24.98 12.74
C VAL A 305 44.58 -24.42 13.87
N LEU A 306 44.82 -24.85 15.11
CA LEU A 306 44.06 -24.40 16.27
C LEU A 306 44.21 -22.89 16.50
N GLN A 307 45.43 -22.39 16.40
CA GLN A 307 45.76 -20.97 16.57
C GLN A 307 45.63 -20.16 15.27
N LYS A 308 45.25 -20.79 14.16
CA LYS A 308 45.12 -20.15 12.83
C LYS A 308 46.39 -19.39 12.43
N GLN A 309 47.55 -20.04 12.55
CA GLN A 309 48.87 -19.52 12.17
C GLN A 309 49.04 -19.45 10.64
N VAL A 310 48.18 -18.69 9.98
CA VAL A 310 48.17 -18.47 8.54
C VAL A 310 49.21 -17.40 8.21
N PHE A 311 50.04 -17.66 7.20
CA PHE A 311 51.02 -16.71 6.69
C PHE A 311 50.94 -16.63 5.18
N ARG A 312 51.45 -15.53 4.59
CA ARG A 312 51.38 -15.31 3.16
C ARG A 312 52.67 -15.76 2.49
N GLN A 313 52.56 -16.67 1.51
CA GLN A 313 53.69 -17.18 0.74
C GLN A 313 53.34 -17.17 -0.74
N ALA A 314 54.22 -16.60 -1.56
CA ALA A 314 54.03 -16.47 -3.02
C ALA A 314 52.67 -15.86 -3.42
N GLY A 315 52.16 -14.91 -2.63
CA GLY A 315 50.88 -14.21 -2.88
C GLY A 315 49.63 -14.92 -2.35
N THR A 316 49.74 -16.16 -1.88
CA THR A 316 48.62 -16.96 -1.36
C THR A 316 48.71 -17.14 0.15
N ASN A 317 47.57 -17.17 0.84
CA ASN A 317 47.51 -17.52 2.25
C ASN A 317 47.76 -19.03 2.41
N VAL A 318 48.73 -19.40 3.24
CA VAL A 318 49.13 -20.79 3.50
C VAL A 318 49.23 -21.03 5.00
N ILE A 319 49.14 -22.29 5.39
CA ILE A 319 49.30 -22.74 6.77
C ILE A 319 50.21 -23.96 6.79
N LYS A 320 51.07 -24.06 7.82
CA LYS A 320 51.94 -25.20 8.03
C LYS A 320 51.24 -26.24 8.89
N ILE A 321 51.09 -27.47 8.43
CA ILE A 321 50.47 -28.59 9.16
C ILE A 321 51.49 -29.71 9.21
N GLY A 322 51.98 -30.05 10.40
CA GLY A 322 53.17 -30.91 10.53
C GLY A 322 54.35 -30.30 9.76
N ASP A 323 54.87 -31.02 8.77
CA ASP A 323 55.95 -30.56 7.89
C ASP A 323 55.46 -29.99 6.54
N SER A 324 54.16 -30.13 6.23
CA SER A 324 53.57 -29.71 4.96
C SER A 324 53.12 -28.25 5.01
N ILE A 325 53.34 -27.50 3.93
CA ILE A 325 52.74 -26.18 3.73
C ILE A 325 51.56 -26.32 2.77
N VAL A 326 50.37 -25.92 3.22
CA VAL A 326 49.11 -26.12 2.49
C VAL A 326 48.43 -24.76 2.26
N PRO A 327 47.88 -24.50 1.05
CA PRO A 327 47.01 -23.35 0.82
C PRO A 327 45.84 -23.34 1.79
N TYR A 328 45.62 -22.21 2.45
CA TYR A 328 44.54 -22.04 3.42
C TYR A 328 43.29 -21.51 2.74
N ASN A 329 42.18 -22.25 2.86
CA ASN A 329 40.87 -21.79 2.42
C ASN A 329 40.08 -21.22 3.61
N GLU A 330 39.53 -20.02 3.46
CA GLU A 330 38.76 -19.31 4.49
C GLU A 330 37.44 -19.99 4.86
N ASP A 331 36.90 -20.86 3.98
CA ASP A 331 35.67 -21.64 4.23
C ASP A 331 35.90 -22.83 5.16
N PHE A 332 37.16 -23.19 5.42
CA PHE A 332 37.49 -24.30 6.33
C PHE A 332 36.90 -24.08 7.73
N ARG A 333 36.30 -25.12 8.31
CA ARG A 333 35.79 -25.11 9.69
C ARG A 333 36.19 -26.39 10.41
N LEU A 334 36.69 -26.25 11.63
CA LEU A 334 37.07 -27.36 12.50
C LEU A 334 36.14 -27.47 13.71
N TYR A 335 35.69 -28.68 14.01
CA TYR A 335 34.90 -29.02 15.18
C TYR A 335 35.56 -30.15 15.96
N ILE A 336 35.55 -30.05 17.28
CA ILE A 336 36.15 -31.05 18.16
C ILE A 336 35.09 -31.53 19.15
N THR A 337 35.02 -32.85 19.40
CA THR A 337 34.08 -33.42 20.36
C THR A 337 34.79 -34.35 21.35
N THR A 338 34.42 -34.26 22.62
CA THR A 338 34.82 -35.20 23.68
C THR A 338 33.60 -35.87 24.30
N LYS A 339 33.77 -37.12 24.74
CA LYS A 339 32.75 -37.88 25.47
C LYS A 339 32.94 -37.79 26.99
N LEU A 340 34.04 -37.20 27.44
CA LEU A 340 34.32 -37.04 28.86
C LEU A 340 33.28 -36.07 29.44
N PRO A 341 32.57 -36.43 30.52
CA PRO A 341 31.52 -35.57 31.10
C PRO A 341 32.08 -34.34 31.79
N ASN A 342 33.23 -34.46 32.45
CA ASN A 342 33.89 -33.36 33.15
C ASN A 342 35.41 -33.43 32.93
N PRO A 343 35.90 -33.15 31.70
CA PRO A 343 37.32 -33.14 31.41
C PRO A 343 38.01 -31.95 32.08
N HIS A 344 39.18 -32.19 32.67
CA HIS A 344 40.03 -31.11 33.17
C HIS A 344 41.03 -30.71 32.10
N TYR A 345 40.76 -29.59 31.42
CA TYR A 345 41.66 -29.03 30.42
C TYR A 345 42.68 -28.09 31.05
N THR A 346 43.92 -28.16 30.58
CA THR A 346 44.96 -27.21 30.98
C THR A 346 44.64 -25.81 30.44
N PRO A 347 45.14 -24.74 31.09
CA PRO A 347 44.98 -23.37 30.58
C PRO A 347 45.47 -23.21 29.14
N GLU A 348 46.50 -23.96 28.75
CA GLU A 348 47.02 -23.99 27.38
C GLU A 348 45.95 -24.41 26.36
N VAL A 349 45.20 -25.48 26.65
CA VAL A 349 44.10 -25.94 25.79
C VAL A 349 42.98 -24.89 25.77
N SER A 350 42.60 -24.32 26.92
CA SER A 350 41.53 -23.32 27.02
C SER A 350 41.81 -22.01 26.26
N ILE A 351 43.08 -21.68 26.04
CA ILE A 351 43.47 -20.53 25.21
C ILE A 351 43.35 -20.86 23.72
N LYS A 352 43.74 -22.09 23.33
CA LYS A 352 43.75 -22.56 21.93
C LYS A 352 42.35 -22.80 21.36
N VAL A 353 41.42 -23.34 22.15
CA VAL A 353 40.07 -23.72 21.69
C VAL A 353 38.97 -23.05 22.52
N MET A 354 37.78 -22.94 21.93
CA MET A 354 36.57 -22.54 22.64
C MET A 354 35.94 -23.78 23.28
N VAL A 355 36.06 -23.92 24.61
CA VAL A 355 35.40 -25.03 25.32
C VAL A 355 33.90 -24.73 25.42
N VAL A 356 33.08 -25.68 24.96
CA VAL A 356 31.63 -25.57 24.93
C VAL A 356 31.03 -26.72 25.72
N ASN A 357 30.37 -26.39 26.82
CA ASN A 357 29.62 -27.35 27.60
C ASN A 357 28.29 -27.66 26.89
N PHE A 358 28.20 -28.87 26.35
CA PHE A 358 27.02 -29.41 25.69
C PHE A 358 26.43 -30.61 26.46
N ALA A 359 26.81 -30.76 27.73
CA ALA A 359 26.26 -31.80 28.59
C ALA A 359 24.78 -31.53 28.87
N LEU A 360 23.97 -32.59 28.78
CA LEU A 360 22.54 -32.49 29.00
C LEU A 360 22.21 -32.21 30.47
N VAL A 361 21.49 -31.12 30.72
CA VAL A 361 20.97 -30.72 32.04
C VAL A 361 19.50 -31.16 32.16
N PRO A 362 18.97 -31.49 33.36
CA PRO A 362 17.57 -31.92 33.51
C PRO A 362 16.52 -30.97 32.91
N SER A 363 16.70 -29.65 33.06
CA SER A 363 15.83 -28.65 32.42
C SER A 363 15.89 -28.71 30.89
N GLY A 364 17.09 -28.91 30.32
CA GLY A 364 17.26 -29.10 28.88
C GLY A 364 16.62 -30.40 28.39
N LEU A 365 16.73 -31.49 29.15
CA LEU A 365 16.05 -32.75 28.82
C LEU A 365 14.53 -32.59 28.84
N GLN A 366 13.99 -31.85 29.81
CA GLN A 366 12.57 -31.55 29.90
C GLN A 366 12.07 -30.81 28.65
N ASP A 367 12.78 -29.75 28.24
CA ASP A 367 12.44 -28.97 27.04
C ASP A 367 12.56 -29.82 25.76
N GLN A 368 13.58 -30.68 25.68
CA GLN A 368 13.76 -31.62 24.57
C GLN A 368 12.62 -32.65 24.50
N LEU A 369 12.24 -33.26 25.62
CA LEU A 369 11.13 -34.21 25.68
C LEU A 369 9.80 -33.54 25.35
N LEU A 370 9.56 -32.33 25.87
CA LEU A 370 8.37 -31.56 25.53
C LEU A 370 8.30 -31.28 24.03
N ALA A 371 9.41 -30.89 23.41
CA ALA A 371 9.47 -30.68 21.97
C ALA A 371 9.16 -31.97 21.19
N LEU A 372 9.69 -33.11 21.61
CA LEU A 372 9.41 -34.41 20.98
C LEU A 372 7.94 -34.83 21.12
N VAL A 373 7.36 -34.66 22.31
CA VAL A 373 5.93 -34.96 22.55
C VAL A 373 5.05 -34.10 21.67
N VAL A 374 5.35 -32.80 21.53
CA VAL A 374 4.57 -31.92 20.65
C VAL A 374 4.71 -32.31 19.18
N MET A 375 5.91 -32.69 18.74
CA MET A 375 6.14 -33.16 17.37
C MET A 375 5.32 -34.41 17.05
N GLU A 376 5.16 -35.31 18.01
CA GLU A 376 4.40 -36.54 17.83
C GLU A 376 2.88 -36.31 17.95
N GLU A 377 2.44 -35.55 18.96
CA GLU A 377 1.01 -35.34 19.22
C GLU A 377 0.36 -34.33 18.27
N ARG A 378 1.10 -33.30 17.84
CA ARG A 378 0.61 -32.19 17.01
C ARG A 378 1.64 -31.79 15.93
N PRO A 379 1.93 -32.69 14.97
CA PRO A 379 2.85 -32.39 13.87
C PRO A 379 2.36 -31.21 13.00
N ASP A 380 1.04 -31.04 12.89
CA ASP A 380 0.39 -29.93 12.18
C ASP A 380 0.84 -28.55 12.69
N LEU A 381 0.95 -28.39 14.02
CA LEU A 381 1.37 -27.13 14.64
C LEU A 381 2.87 -26.87 14.44
N GLU A 382 3.68 -27.93 14.39
CA GLU A 382 5.11 -27.81 14.20
C GLU A 382 5.46 -27.44 12.75
N GLU A 383 4.78 -28.04 11.77
CA GLU A 383 4.91 -27.67 10.36
C GLU A 383 4.47 -26.23 10.13
N ALA A 384 3.31 -25.84 10.70
CA ALA A 384 2.84 -24.46 10.64
C ALA A 384 3.87 -23.49 11.24
N ARG A 385 4.40 -23.77 12.44
CA ARG A 385 5.43 -22.91 13.05
C ARG A 385 6.68 -22.79 12.18
N GLY A 386 7.15 -23.90 11.63
CA GLY A 386 8.30 -23.90 10.72
C GLY A 386 8.07 -23.05 9.48
N ALA A 387 6.91 -23.21 8.84
CA ALA A 387 6.51 -22.43 7.67
C ALA A 387 6.38 -20.93 7.98
N LEU A 388 5.82 -20.56 9.14
CA LEU A 388 5.67 -19.17 9.57
C LEU A 388 7.02 -18.48 9.78
N ILE A 389 8.02 -19.18 10.36
CA ILE A 389 9.37 -18.60 10.56
C ILE A 389 10.03 -18.28 9.21
N VAL A 390 10.00 -19.24 8.28
CA VAL A 390 10.60 -19.06 6.95
C VAL A 390 9.84 -18.01 6.15
N SER A 391 8.50 -18.07 6.15
CA SER A 391 7.64 -17.10 5.48
C SER A 391 7.82 -15.69 6.05
N SER A 392 7.93 -15.52 7.37
CA SER A 392 8.17 -14.22 8.00
C SER A 392 9.49 -13.60 7.56
N ALA A 393 10.57 -14.40 7.52
CA ALA A 393 11.86 -13.92 7.06
C ALA A 393 11.84 -13.54 5.56
N GLN A 394 11.21 -14.37 4.73
CA GLN A 394 11.04 -14.11 3.31
C GLN A 394 10.23 -12.83 3.06
N MET A 395 9.11 -12.65 3.75
CA MET A 395 8.29 -11.45 3.60
C MET A 395 9.02 -10.19 4.06
N ARG A 396 9.80 -10.24 5.15
CA ARG A 396 10.64 -9.12 5.58
C ARG A 396 11.69 -8.75 4.53
N HIS A 397 12.29 -9.75 3.89
CA HIS A 397 13.23 -9.52 2.79
C HIS A 397 12.54 -8.86 1.59
N GLU A 398 11.40 -9.40 1.16
CA GLU A 398 10.62 -8.85 0.05
C GLU A 398 10.10 -7.43 0.34
N LEU A 399 9.71 -7.14 1.57
CA LEU A 399 9.31 -5.79 1.97
C LEU A 399 10.47 -4.81 1.78
N LYS A 400 11.68 -5.19 2.22
CA LYS A 400 12.88 -4.37 2.02
C LYS A 400 13.19 -4.14 0.55
N GLU A 401 13.08 -5.17 -0.30
CA GLU A 401 13.27 -5.01 -1.75
C GLU A 401 12.25 -4.04 -2.36
N ILE A 402 10.99 -4.08 -1.90
CA ILE A 402 9.96 -3.14 -2.33
C ILE A 402 10.29 -1.72 -1.87
N GLU A 403 10.73 -1.54 -0.62
CA GLU A 403 11.15 -0.23 -0.09
C GLU A 403 12.34 0.33 -0.88
N ASP A 404 13.36 -0.49 -1.16
CA ASP A 404 14.51 -0.10 -1.99
C ASP A 404 14.07 0.26 -3.42
N ARG A 405 13.08 -0.45 -3.98
CA ARG A 405 12.49 -0.13 -5.29
C ARG A 405 11.74 1.20 -5.28
N ILE A 406 10.97 1.50 -4.22
CA ILE A 406 10.29 2.79 -4.04
C ILE A 406 11.31 3.91 -4.00
N LEU A 407 12.36 3.77 -3.19
CA LEU A 407 13.43 4.77 -3.06
C LEU A 407 14.16 5.00 -4.38
N TYR A 408 14.48 3.92 -5.10
CA TYR A 408 15.10 3.99 -6.41
C TYR A 408 14.21 4.74 -7.41
N ARG A 409 12.92 4.40 -7.50
CA ARG A 409 11.96 5.04 -8.39
C ARG A 409 11.77 6.53 -8.07
N LEU A 410 11.67 6.89 -6.79
CA LEU A 410 11.60 8.28 -6.35
C LEU A 410 12.87 9.07 -6.69
N SER A 411 14.03 8.41 -6.74
CA SER A 411 15.30 9.06 -7.07
C SER A 411 15.51 9.29 -8.58
N VAL A 412 14.97 8.39 -9.42
CA VAL A 412 15.15 8.39 -10.88
C VAL A 412 14.06 9.17 -11.61
N SER A 413 12.93 9.45 -10.96
CA SER A 413 11.81 10.17 -11.58
C SER A 413 12.15 11.65 -11.84
N GLU A 414 12.71 11.92 -13.02
CA GLU A 414 12.85 13.25 -13.59
C GLU A 414 11.49 13.71 -14.17
N GLY A 415 10.55 14.12 -13.31
CA GLY A 415 9.22 14.54 -13.76
C GLY A 415 8.16 14.53 -12.64
N SER A 416 6.87 14.63 -13.02
CA SER A 416 5.76 14.47 -12.08
C SER A 416 5.66 13.00 -11.65
N PRO A 417 5.81 12.66 -10.35
CA PRO A 417 5.67 11.28 -9.86
C PRO A 417 4.28 10.68 -10.10
N VAL A 418 3.32 11.53 -10.49
CA VAL A 418 1.94 11.18 -10.85
C VAL A 418 1.84 10.43 -12.18
N ASP A 419 2.88 10.42 -13.01
CA ASP A 419 2.86 9.68 -14.27
C ASP A 419 3.49 8.27 -14.15
N ASP A 420 4.11 7.96 -13.01
CA ASP A 420 4.76 6.66 -12.76
C ASP A 420 3.77 5.65 -12.18
N ILE A 421 3.05 4.97 -13.08
CA ILE A 421 2.09 3.90 -12.75
C ILE A 421 2.76 2.75 -11.98
N ASP A 422 4.04 2.46 -12.25
CA ASP A 422 4.76 1.38 -11.58
C ASP A 422 5.12 1.75 -10.14
N LEU A 423 5.41 3.02 -9.86
CA LEU A 423 5.58 3.52 -8.49
C LEU A 423 4.29 3.31 -7.67
N ILE A 424 3.11 3.60 -8.23
CA ILE A 424 1.83 3.35 -7.53
C ILE A 424 1.61 1.87 -7.27
N ASN A 425 1.79 1.02 -8.29
CA ASN A 425 1.64 -0.42 -8.12
C ASN A 425 2.62 -0.96 -7.05
N THR A 426 3.82 -0.38 -6.98
CA THR A 426 4.82 -0.73 -5.96
C THR A 426 4.40 -0.28 -4.56
N LEU A 427 3.82 0.91 -4.42
CA LEU A 427 3.31 1.42 -3.14
C LEU A 427 2.11 0.62 -2.63
N GLU A 428 1.19 0.24 -3.53
CA GLU A 428 0.08 -0.64 -3.18
C GLU A 428 0.58 -2.02 -2.74
N ALA A 429 1.55 -2.59 -3.46
CA ALA A 429 2.19 -3.84 -3.06
C ALA A 429 2.91 -3.73 -1.70
N SER A 430 3.63 -2.63 -1.43
CA SER A 430 4.28 -2.34 -0.14
C SER A 430 3.25 -2.34 1.00
N LYS A 431 2.10 -1.70 0.79
CA LYS A 431 1.03 -1.61 1.78
C LYS A 431 0.43 -2.98 2.10
N VAL A 432 0.08 -3.75 1.08
CA VAL A 432 -0.48 -5.10 1.26
C VAL A 432 0.51 -5.99 2.01
N LYS A 433 1.77 -6.05 1.58
CA LYS A 433 2.80 -6.86 2.25
C LYS A 433 3.08 -6.41 3.68
N SER A 434 3.09 -5.11 3.94
CA SER A 434 3.27 -4.58 5.29
C SER A 434 2.16 -5.02 6.23
N GLU A 435 0.91 -5.02 5.75
CA GLU A 435 -0.22 -5.47 6.54
C GLU A 435 -0.19 -6.99 6.77
N GLU A 436 0.17 -7.77 5.74
CA GLU A 436 0.40 -9.21 5.87
C GLU A 436 1.49 -9.52 6.91
N ILE A 437 2.60 -8.79 6.89
CA ILE A 437 3.68 -8.94 7.88
C ILE A 437 3.17 -8.56 9.27
N LYS A 438 2.43 -7.46 9.43
CA LYS A 438 1.86 -7.07 10.75
C LYS A 438 0.95 -8.14 11.30
N VAL A 439 0.05 -8.69 10.47
CA VAL A 439 -0.83 -9.79 10.86
C VAL A 439 -0.01 -11.02 11.23
N LEU A 440 0.99 -11.39 10.42
CA LEU A 440 1.83 -12.55 10.71
C LEU A 440 2.69 -12.36 11.97
N THR A 441 3.32 -11.20 12.15
CA THR A 441 4.09 -10.89 13.37
C THR A 441 3.16 -10.85 14.57
N SER A 442 1.96 -10.32 14.41
CA SER A 442 0.92 -10.42 15.42
C SER A 442 0.52 -11.87 15.65
N ASP A 443 0.51 -12.77 14.68
CA ASP A 443 0.22 -14.19 14.93
C ASP A 443 1.38 -14.95 15.59
N LEU A 444 2.62 -14.50 15.36
CA LEU A 444 3.83 -14.96 16.06
C LEU A 444 3.94 -14.42 17.50
N GLU A 445 3.50 -13.17 17.72
CA GLU A 445 3.53 -12.47 19.02
C GLU A 445 2.25 -12.69 19.83
N GLN A 446 1.10 -12.83 19.18
CA GLN A 446 -0.15 -13.18 19.83
C GLN A 446 -0.01 -14.61 20.34
N PRO A 447 -0.49 -14.85 21.57
CA PRO A 447 -0.69 -16.18 22.08
C PRO A 447 -1.92 -16.84 21.40
N LYS A 448 -2.03 -16.76 20.07
CA LYS A 448 -2.96 -17.54 19.23
C LYS A 448 -2.27 -18.73 18.54
N PHE A 449 -0.94 -18.69 18.40
CA PHE A 449 -0.08 -19.88 18.17
C PHE A 449 0.77 -20.17 19.38
N PRO A 450 0.19 -20.74 20.44
CA PRO A 450 0.79 -20.65 21.72
C PRO A 450 1.28 -22.05 22.05
N LEU A 451 2.35 -22.42 21.35
CA LEU A 451 3.26 -23.48 21.78
C LEU A 451 3.88 -23.18 23.15
N THR A 452 3.59 -22.03 23.76
CA THR A 452 3.91 -21.71 25.16
C THR A 452 2.71 -21.28 26.02
N HIS A 453 1.54 -20.93 25.43
CA HIS A 453 0.36 -20.46 26.19
C HIS A 453 -1.00 -21.16 25.89
N LEU A 454 -1.23 -21.86 24.76
CA LEU A 454 -2.24 -22.94 24.63
C LEU A 454 -1.71 -24.19 25.33
N MET A 455 -0.39 -24.27 25.47
CA MET A 455 0.28 -25.01 26.51
C MET A 455 -0.23 -24.69 27.93
N ALA A 456 -0.64 -23.45 28.22
CA ALA A 456 -1.16 -23.03 29.52
C ALA A 456 -2.69 -23.01 29.62
N GLN A 457 -3.42 -22.84 28.51
CA GLN A 457 -4.89 -22.69 28.49
C GLN A 457 -5.67 -23.88 27.90
N GLN A 458 -4.99 -24.85 27.29
CA GLN A 458 -5.51 -26.21 27.14
C GLN A 458 -4.68 -27.14 28.01
N THR A 459 -5.34 -28.16 28.56
CA THR A 459 -4.95 -29.16 29.56
C THR A 459 -3.62 -29.90 29.32
N THR A 460 -2.89 -29.56 28.28
CA THR A 460 -1.76 -30.26 27.67
C THR A 460 -0.45 -29.94 28.43
N THR A 461 0.08 -28.72 28.50
CA THR A 461 1.43 -28.54 29.09
C THR A 461 1.45 -28.53 30.61
N ARG A 462 0.33 -28.21 31.27
CA ARG A 462 0.18 -28.47 32.70
C ARG A 462 0.12 -29.97 33.03
N SER A 463 -0.18 -30.87 32.08
CA SER A 463 -0.16 -32.33 32.26
C SER A 463 1.13 -32.99 31.76
N TYR A 464 1.73 -32.49 30.67
CA TYR A 464 3.00 -33.02 30.15
C TYR A 464 4.22 -32.47 30.88
N ARG A 465 4.19 -31.25 31.42
CA ARG A 465 5.32 -30.71 32.18
C ARG A 465 5.62 -31.57 33.42
N PRO A 466 4.63 -31.95 34.26
CA PRO A 466 4.86 -32.92 35.33
C PRO A 466 5.33 -34.29 34.84
N ARG A 467 4.79 -34.80 33.71
CA ARG A 467 5.20 -36.09 33.13
C ARG A 467 6.63 -36.08 32.60
N SER A 468 7.02 -35.01 31.93
CA SER A 468 8.39 -34.78 31.46
C SER A 468 9.34 -34.57 32.63
N GLU A 469 8.91 -33.92 33.71
CA GLU A 469 9.67 -33.79 34.95
C GLU A 469 9.86 -35.15 35.62
N THR A 470 8.82 -35.98 35.77
CA THR A 470 8.97 -37.34 36.31
C THR A 470 9.89 -38.20 35.45
N HIS A 471 9.72 -38.22 34.13
CA HIS A 471 10.59 -39.01 33.25
C HIS A 471 12.02 -38.48 33.19
N SER A 472 12.22 -37.17 33.26
CA SER A 472 13.56 -36.59 33.38
C SER A 472 14.22 -36.99 34.71
N ASN A 473 13.49 -36.92 35.83
CA ASN A 473 14.00 -37.32 37.14
C ASN A 473 14.30 -38.82 37.21
N GLU A 474 13.46 -39.68 36.63
CA GLU A 474 13.69 -41.12 36.51
C GLU A 474 14.95 -41.42 35.69
N THR A 475 15.09 -40.81 34.51
CA THR A 475 16.25 -41.04 33.62
C THR A 475 17.55 -40.44 34.15
N THR A 476 17.48 -39.35 34.92
CA THR A 476 18.65 -38.78 35.60
C THR A 476 19.04 -39.63 36.82
N GLY A 477 18.06 -40.05 37.64
CA GLY A 477 18.28 -40.91 38.79
C GLY A 477 18.81 -42.31 38.43
N LEU A 478 18.41 -42.87 37.27
CA LEU A 478 18.98 -44.10 36.74
C LEU A 478 20.46 -43.97 36.30
N LYS A 479 20.90 -42.76 35.93
CA LYS A 479 22.30 -42.49 35.58
C LYS A 479 23.19 -42.23 36.79
N ASP A 480 22.64 -41.69 37.88
CA ASP A 480 23.39 -41.48 39.13
C ASP A 480 23.58 -42.78 39.94
N GLN A 481 22.90 -43.88 39.56
CA GLN A 481 23.00 -45.21 40.18
C GLN A 481 23.97 -46.19 39.47
N VAL A 482 24.60 -45.77 38.37
CA VAL A 482 25.59 -46.56 37.58
C VAL A 482 26.89 -45.77 37.51
#